data_AF-A0A160TN49-F1
#
_entry.id   AF-A0A160TN49-F1
#
_cell.length_a   1.000
_cell.length_b   1.000
_cell.length_c   1.000
_cell.angle_alpha   90.00
_cell.angle_beta   90.00
_cell.angle_gamma   90.00
#
_symmetry.space_group_name_H-M   'P 1'
#
loop_
_entity.id
_entity.type
_entity.pdbx_description
1 polymer ?
#
loop_
_entity_poly.entity_id
_entity_poly.type
_entity_poly.pdbx_seq_one_letter_code
_entity_poly.pdbx_strand_id
1 'polypeptide(L)'
;MLREIATGSGADRRRAAGLIGVVMAGVAGLALLHGLADPPVSTGTYGAFPMALDALINPANPGYSLFFPSTPNDQGRGFEGYQYLGAGLILLVVVAMASAVIGRKRSLPTSPIAIPTAELRWLLPAYAALTLLAITNGVLFHGEQVLFVPLPRAVIDLLDVVRASGRLFWPVAYTLIYVAILLAYRLERRTLLLAAALVLQIADMTPMLAALRGLTARASQPGTYQLTRDPRWDQVIASASAIEMQPPDPFRNLKLIEEIGWRAMLACRPMRHMYVSRVPQSAQHRIDADRRAFLAGRIDPTRLYILYQGETAPAALAPRVRMLDGIAFIPPATPAAPPTLCR
;
A
#
# COMPACT_ATOMS: atom_id res chain seq x y z
N MET A 1 29.26 5.05 -6.28
CA MET A 1 28.78 3.71 -6.68
C MET A 1 28.37 3.60 -8.15
N LEU A 2 27.19 4.05 -8.62
CA LEU A 2 26.83 3.93 -10.07
C LEU A 2 27.67 4.82 -10.99
N ARG A 3 28.06 6.02 -10.52
CA ARG A 3 29.02 6.90 -11.20
C ARG A 3 30.41 6.27 -11.29
N GLU A 4 30.88 5.61 -10.22
CA GLU A 4 32.16 4.87 -10.20
C GLU A 4 32.15 3.63 -11.10
N ILE A 5 30.99 2.99 -11.30
CA ILE A 5 30.84 1.93 -12.31
C ILE A 5 31.01 2.51 -13.72
N ALA A 6 30.39 3.66 -13.98
CA ALA A 6 30.45 4.30 -15.30
C ALA A 6 31.84 4.87 -15.61
N THR A 7 32.51 5.51 -14.65
CA THR A 7 33.74 6.30 -14.87
C THR A 7 34.99 5.77 -14.15
N GLY A 8 34.89 4.71 -13.34
CA GLY A 8 35.98 4.20 -12.52
C GLY A 8 36.84 3.12 -13.19
N SER A 9 37.96 2.81 -12.55
CA SER A 9 38.92 1.80 -13.01
C SER A 9 38.31 0.38 -13.03
N GLY A 10 39.00 -0.58 -13.66
CA GLY A 10 38.56 -1.99 -13.65
C GLY A 10 38.45 -2.60 -12.23
N ALA A 11 39.12 -2.03 -11.23
CA ALA A 11 38.98 -2.43 -9.82
C ALA A 11 37.70 -1.87 -9.19
N ASP A 12 37.36 -0.60 -9.47
CA ASP A 12 36.16 0.06 -8.95
C ASP A 12 34.88 -0.56 -9.50
N ARG A 13 34.89 -0.91 -10.80
CA ARG A 13 33.80 -1.66 -11.44
C ARG A 13 33.55 -3.01 -10.78
N ARG A 14 34.61 -3.75 -10.46
CA ARG A 14 34.51 -5.06 -9.78
C ARG A 14 33.97 -4.93 -8.36
N ARG A 15 34.45 -3.95 -7.59
CA ARG A 15 33.95 -3.68 -6.23
C ARG A 15 32.47 -3.31 -6.25
N ALA A 16 32.06 -2.43 -7.15
CA ALA A 16 30.69 -1.98 -7.23
C ALA A 16 29.74 -3.09 -7.76
N ALA A 17 30.18 -3.90 -8.73
CA ALA A 17 29.46 -5.11 -9.14
C ALA A 17 29.32 -6.11 -7.97
N GLY A 18 30.37 -6.30 -7.17
CA GLY A 18 30.32 -7.10 -5.95
C GLY A 18 29.29 -6.58 -4.94
N LEU A 19 29.25 -5.27 -4.71
CA LEU A 19 28.28 -4.65 -3.80
C LEU A 19 26.84 -4.79 -4.32
N ILE A 20 26.61 -4.60 -5.64
CA ILE A 20 25.31 -4.88 -6.27
C ILE A 20 24.93 -6.34 -6.06
N GLY A 21 25.86 -7.27 -6.29
CA GLY A 21 25.65 -8.69 -6.08
C GLY A 21 25.23 -9.01 -4.65
N VAL A 22 25.89 -8.42 -3.65
CA VAL A 22 25.54 -8.57 -2.23
C VAL A 22 24.15 -8.00 -1.93
N VAL A 23 23.82 -6.81 -2.44
CA VAL A 23 22.49 -6.22 -2.25
C VAL A 23 21.40 -7.08 -2.89
N MET A 24 21.61 -7.54 -4.13
CA MET A 24 20.66 -8.40 -4.84
C MET A 24 20.50 -9.76 -4.16
N ALA A 25 21.59 -10.35 -3.67
CA ALA A 25 21.54 -11.58 -2.89
C ALA A 25 20.81 -11.39 -1.56
N GLY A 26 21.02 -10.24 -0.88
CA GLY A 26 20.28 -9.87 0.32
C GLY A 26 18.78 -9.71 0.06
N VAL A 27 18.40 -9.03 -1.02
CA VAL A 27 17.00 -8.89 -1.44
C VAL A 27 16.38 -10.24 -1.77
N ALA A 28 17.09 -11.09 -2.51
CA ALA A 28 16.62 -12.45 -2.83
C ALA A 28 16.48 -13.32 -1.56
N GLY A 29 17.45 -13.23 -0.64
CA GLY A 29 17.40 -13.93 0.65
C GLY A 29 16.20 -13.50 1.50
N LEU A 30 15.94 -12.19 1.59
CA LEU A 30 14.74 -11.66 2.25
C LEU A 30 13.47 -12.15 1.56
N ALA A 31 13.42 -12.15 0.23
CA ALA A 31 12.26 -12.64 -0.51
C ALA A 31 11.97 -14.12 -0.19
N LEU A 32 13.00 -14.96 -0.16
CA LEU A 32 12.88 -16.37 0.21
C LEU A 32 12.44 -16.56 1.66
N LEU A 33 13.02 -15.82 2.62
CA LEU A 33 12.65 -15.86 4.04
C LEU A 33 11.20 -15.43 4.28
N HIS A 34 10.70 -14.50 3.47
CA HIS A 34 9.30 -14.05 3.50
C HIS A 34 8.35 -14.95 2.69
N GLY A 35 8.82 -16.11 2.19
CA GLY A 35 7.98 -17.09 1.50
C GLY A 35 7.58 -16.68 0.08
N LEU A 36 8.28 -15.71 -0.54
CA LEU A 36 8.06 -15.28 -1.93
C LEU A 36 8.71 -16.23 -2.96
N ALA A 37 9.05 -17.46 -2.55
CA ALA A 37 9.58 -18.49 -3.45
C ALA A 37 8.49 -19.07 -4.37
N ASP A 38 7.25 -19.16 -3.87
CA ASP A 38 6.10 -19.59 -4.66
C ASP A 38 5.51 -18.37 -5.40
N PRO A 39 5.42 -18.39 -6.74
CA PRO A 39 4.87 -17.28 -7.50
C PRO A 39 3.47 -16.87 -7.01
N PRO A 40 3.22 -15.57 -6.80
CA PRO A 40 1.90 -15.12 -6.42
C PRO A 40 0.92 -15.24 -7.59
N VAL A 41 -0.35 -15.45 -7.29
CA VAL A 41 -1.42 -15.34 -8.27
C VAL A 41 -1.58 -13.87 -8.65
N SER A 42 -1.48 -13.57 -9.94
CA SER A 42 -1.79 -12.25 -10.47
C SER A 42 -3.27 -11.95 -10.26
N THR A 43 -3.56 -10.78 -9.71
CA THR A 43 -4.92 -10.26 -9.59
C THR A 43 -5.41 -9.66 -10.91
N GLY A 44 -4.50 -9.39 -11.85
CA GLY A 44 -4.81 -8.73 -13.11
C GLY A 44 -5.26 -7.28 -12.93
N THR A 45 -4.85 -6.63 -11.85
CA THR A 45 -5.30 -5.28 -11.46
C THR A 45 -4.18 -4.25 -11.46
N TYR A 46 -3.07 -4.52 -12.15
CA TYR A 46 -2.08 -3.49 -12.46
C TYR A 46 -2.75 -2.24 -13.03
N GLY A 47 -2.36 -1.08 -12.49
CA GLY A 47 -2.97 0.21 -12.83
C GLY A 47 -4.28 0.53 -12.10
N ALA A 48 -4.72 -0.29 -11.14
CA ALA A 48 -5.90 0.01 -10.32
C ALA A 48 -5.72 1.18 -9.34
N PHE A 49 -4.47 1.58 -9.08
CA PHE A 49 -4.04 2.58 -8.11
C PHE A 49 -2.96 3.51 -8.72
N PRO A 50 -3.31 4.25 -9.78
CA PRO A 50 -2.35 5.06 -10.55
C PRO A 50 -2.09 6.40 -9.88
N MET A 51 -1.00 7.08 -10.28
CA MET A 51 -0.85 8.52 -10.06
C MET A 51 -1.58 9.29 -11.17
N ALA A 52 -2.44 10.24 -10.79
CA ALA A 52 -3.05 11.17 -11.75
C ALA A 52 -2.05 12.22 -12.25
N LEU A 53 -2.25 12.75 -13.47
CA LEU A 53 -1.36 13.76 -14.06
C LEU A 53 -1.34 15.07 -13.26
N ASP A 54 -2.45 15.42 -12.64
CA ASP A 54 -2.62 16.60 -11.80
C ASP A 54 -2.33 16.35 -10.32
N ALA A 55 -1.84 15.15 -9.95
CA ALA A 55 -1.69 14.74 -8.56
C ALA A 55 -0.80 15.65 -7.69
N LEU A 56 0.10 16.45 -8.29
CA LEU A 56 0.95 17.40 -7.54
C LEU A 56 0.18 18.63 -7.02
N ILE A 57 -0.93 18.99 -7.68
CA ILE A 57 -1.72 20.20 -7.40
C ILE A 57 -3.17 19.89 -7.02
N ASN A 58 -3.62 18.66 -7.26
CA ASN A 58 -4.94 18.18 -6.92
C ASN A 58 -4.89 17.30 -5.66
N PRO A 59 -5.59 17.67 -4.57
CA PRO A 59 -5.64 16.90 -3.33
C PRO A 59 -6.36 15.55 -3.45
N ALA A 60 -6.97 15.23 -4.60
CA ALA A 60 -7.65 13.97 -4.95
C ALA A 60 -8.85 13.57 -4.08
N ASN A 61 -8.93 14.06 -2.84
CA ASN A 61 -9.92 13.75 -1.84
C ASN A 61 -10.63 15.04 -1.42
N PRO A 62 -11.97 15.09 -1.52
CA PRO A 62 -12.76 16.22 -1.03
C PRO A 62 -12.46 16.55 0.42
N GLY A 63 -12.16 17.82 0.67
CA GLY A 63 -11.88 18.33 2.01
C GLY A 63 -10.45 18.07 2.51
N TYR A 64 -9.49 17.72 1.66
CA TYR A 64 -8.07 17.63 2.06
C TYR A 64 -7.29 18.94 1.92
N SER A 65 -7.73 19.84 1.05
CA SER A 65 -7.12 21.15 0.84
C SER A 65 -8.11 22.26 1.17
N LEU A 66 -7.60 23.37 1.72
CA LEU A 66 -8.37 24.60 1.90
C LEU A 66 -8.41 25.45 0.62
N PHE A 67 -7.34 25.42 -0.18
CA PHE A 67 -7.16 26.35 -1.30
C PHE A 67 -7.41 25.75 -2.68
N PHE A 68 -7.29 24.43 -2.84
CA PHE A 68 -7.35 23.76 -4.13
C PHE A 68 -8.58 22.86 -4.23
N PRO A 69 -9.30 22.88 -5.38
CA PRO A 69 -10.40 21.95 -5.61
C PRO A 69 -9.87 20.52 -5.72
N SER A 70 -10.59 19.58 -5.15
CA SER A 70 -10.31 18.16 -5.30
C SER A 70 -11.12 17.57 -6.45
N THR A 71 -10.65 16.45 -6.96
CA THR A 71 -11.52 15.53 -7.69
C THR A 71 -12.53 14.84 -6.78
N PRO A 72 -13.59 14.25 -7.35
CA PRO A 72 -14.48 13.37 -6.61
C PRO A 72 -13.71 12.23 -5.94
N ASN A 73 -14.21 11.77 -4.79
CA ASN A 73 -13.64 10.62 -4.09
C ASN A 73 -13.81 9.36 -4.95
N ASP A 74 -12.71 8.66 -5.22
CA ASP A 74 -12.66 7.46 -6.04
C ASP A 74 -12.66 6.16 -5.23
N GLN A 75 -13.28 6.20 -4.04
CA GLN A 75 -13.36 5.08 -3.09
C GLN A 75 -11.98 4.60 -2.61
N GLY A 76 -11.03 5.53 -2.50
CA GLY A 76 -9.69 5.29 -1.97
C GLY A 76 -8.68 4.75 -2.99
N ARG A 77 -9.03 4.66 -4.28
CA ARG A 77 -8.09 4.23 -5.34
C ARG A 77 -6.98 5.26 -5.55
N GLY A 78 -7.30 6.53 -5.37
CA GLY A 78 -6.42 7.67 -5.55
C GLY A 78 -5.55 7.95 -4.33
N PHE A 79 -5.78 7.24 -3.22
CA PHE A 79 -4.94 7.34 -2.02
C PHE A 79 -3.52 6.84 -2.28
N GLU A 80 -3.39 5.74 -3.00
CA GLU A 80 -2.09 5.13 -3.30
C GLU A 80 -1.23 5.95 -4.27
N GLY A 81 -1.90 6.68 -5.17
CA GLY A 81 -1.28 7.61 -6.11
C GLY A 81 -1.31 9.06 -5.65
N TYR A 82 -1.66 9.32 -4.39
CA TYR A 82 -1.72 10.67 -3.83
C TYR A 82 -0.32 11.31 -3.80
N GLN A 83 -0.16 12.45 -4.46
CA GLN A 83 1.11 13.20 -4.55
C GLN A 83 0.93 14.69 -4.27
N TYR A 84 -0.20 15.09 -3.68
CA TYR A 84 -0.53 16.50 -3.53
C TYR A 84 0.51 17.18 -2.63
N LEU A 85 1.17 18.19 -3.19
CA LEU A 85 2.25 18.89 -2.52
C LEU A 85 1.73 19.83 -1.44
N GLY A 86 0.52 20.35 -1.60
CA GLY A 86 0.00 21.45 -0.78
C GLY A 86 0.56 22.81 -1.18
N ALA A 87 -0.19 23.85 -0.83
CA ALA A 87 0.00 25.21 -1.30
C ALA A 87 1.40 25.79 -0.97
N GLY A 88 1.95 25.47 0.20
CA GLY A 88 3.27 25.92 0.62
C GLY A 88 4.40 25.34 -0.23
N LEU A 89 4.37 24.03 -0.47
CA LEU A 89 5.34 23.36 -1.33
C LEU A 89 5.17 23.76 -2.80
N ILE A 90 3.94 23.95 -3.29
CA ILE A 90 3.67 24.51 -4.61
C ILE A 90 4.32 25.89 -4.75
N LEU A 91 4.16 26.78 -3.75
CA LEU A 91 4.82 28.08 -3.73
C LEU A 91 6.35 27.94 -3.83
N LEU A 92 6.96 27.03 -3.06
CA LEU A 92 8.41 26.82 -3.13
C LEU A 92 8.86 26.31 -4.49
N VAL A 93 8.12 25.39 -5.11
CA VAL A 93 8.42 24.89 -6.46
C VAL A 93 8.34 26.02 -7.49
N VAL A 94 7.28 26.83 -7.46
CA VAL A 94 7.11 27.97 -8.39
C VAL A 94 8.23 28.99 -8.22
N VAL A 95 8.56 29.37 -6.98
CA VAL A 95 9.65 30.32 -6.70
C VAL A 95 11.01 29.75 -7.11
N ALA A 96 11.25 28.47 -6.84
CA ALA A 96 12.46 27.78 -7.27
C ALA A 96 12.60 27.80 -8.81
N MET A 97 11.54 27.46 -9.55
CA MET A 97 11.53 27.51 -11.01
C MET A 97 11.76 28.94 -11.53
N ALA A 98 11.06 29.93 -10.99
CA ALA A 98 11.22 31.34 -11.38
C ALA A 98 12.65 31.82 -11.15
N SER A 99 13.23 31.50 -9.99
CA SER A 99 14.61 31.86 -9.64
C SER A 99 15.65 31.22 -10.57
N ALA A 100 15.44 29.97 -10.99
CA ALA A 100 16.32 29.28 -11.93
C ALA A 100 16.29 29.91 -13.33
N VAL A 101 15.11 30.36 -13.79
CA VAL A 101 14.96 31.05 -15.07
C VAL A 101 15.58 32.45 -15.03
N ILE A 102 15.35 33.21 -13.95
CA ILE A 102 15.85 34.57 -13.79
C ILE A 102 17.36 34.59 -13.52
N GLY A 103 17.88 33.69 -12.69
CA GLY A 103 19.31 33.56 -12.37
C GLY A 103 20.17 33.03 -13.52
N ARG A 104 19.57 32.42 -14.55
CA ARG A 104 20.26 32.18 -15.83
C ARG A 104 20.44 33.46 -16.66
N LYS A 105 19.59 34.47 -16.45
CA LYS A 105 19.60 35.75 -17.19
C LYS A 105 20.35 36.86 -16.46
N ARG A 106 20.50 36.77 -15.15
CA ARG A 106 21.24 37.72 -14.32
C ARG A 106 22.30 36.96 -13.54
N SER A 107 23.55 37.43 -13.54
CA SER A 107 24.63 36.96 -12.65
C SER A 107 24.32 37.29 -11.19
N LEU A 108 23.22 36.74 -10.67
CA LEU A 108 22.81 36.92 -9.30
C LEU A 108 23.88 36.30 -8.38
N PRO A 109 24.22 36.95 -7.26
CA PRO A 109 25.15 36.40 -6.30
C PRO A 109 24.67 35.03 -5.85
N THR A 110 25.35 33.95 -6.27
CA THR A 110 25.00 32.61 -5.83
C THR A 110 25.50 32.43 -4.40
N SER A 111 24.58 32.10 -3.50
CA SER A 111 24.89 31.59 -2.16
C SER A 111 26.01 30.52 -2.23
N PRO A 112 26.92 30.46 -1.24
CA PRO A 112 28.07 29.53 -1.23
C PRO A 112 27.69 28.04 -1.17
N ILE A 113 26.41 27.71 -0.98
CA ILE A 113 25.95 26.33 -0.94
C ILE A 113 25.90 25.79 -2.37
N ALA A 114 26.88 24.95 -2.74
CA ALA A 114 26.84 24.16 -3.96
C ALA A 114 25.80 23.03 -3.81
N ILE A 115 24.78 23.02 -4.67
CA ILE A 115 23.89 21.88 -4.85
C ILE A 115 24.49 21.12 -6.02
N PRO A 116 24.90 19.86 -5.84
CA PRO A 116 25.46 19.04 -6.91
C PRO A 116 24.36 18.55 -7.88
N THR A 117 23.54 19.45 -8.41
CA THR A 117 22.46 19.12 -9.36
C THR A 117 23.00 18.49 -10.63
N ALA A 118 24.21 18.87 -11.06
CA ALA A 118 24.91 18.27 -12.19
C ALA A 118 25.28 16.80 -11.92
N GLU A 119 25.63 16.47 -10.68
CA GLU A 119 26.08 15.14 -10.28
C GLU A 119 24.93 14.14 -10.08
N LEU A 120 23.69 14.65 -10.01
CA LEU A 120 22.48 13.86 -9.86
C LEU A 120 21.70 13.68 -11.17
N ARG A 121 22.16 14.27 -12.28
CA ARG A 121 21.48 14.16 -13.59
C ARG A 121 21.34 12.73 -14.09
N TRP A 122 22.22 11.83 -13.67
CA TRP A 122 22.14 10.41 -14.02
C TRP A 122 20.90 9.71 -13.42
N LEU A 123 20.22 10.32 -12.45
CA LEU A 123 18.95 9.82 -11.89
C LEU A 123 17.75 10.12 -12.79
N LEU A 124 17.86 11.05 -13.75
CA LEU A 124 16.74 11.47 -14.59
C LEU A 124 16.08 10.32 -15.36
N PRO A 125 16.82 9.37 -15.99
CA PRO A 125 16.21 8.21 -16.63
C PRO A 125 15.42 7.33 -15.65
N ALA A 126 15.93 7.15 -14.42
CA ALA A 126 15.24 6.37 -13.40
C ALA A 126 13.95 7.08 -12.94
N TYR A 127 13.99 8.41 -12.75
CA TYR A 127 12.80 9.19 -12.41
C TYR A 127 11.77 9.20 -13.53
N ALA A 128 12.20 9.26 -14.79
CA ALA A 128 11.30 9.12 -15.94
C ALA A 128 10.62 7.76 -15.94
N ALA A 129 11.38 6.67 -15.76
CA ALA A 129 10.82 5.32 -15.70
C ALA A 129 9.83 5.16 -14.54
N LEU A 130 10.19 5.61 -13.33
CA LEU A 130 9.32 5.58 -12.16
C LEU A 130 8.03 6.39 -12.35
N THR A 131 8.14 7.57 -12.97
CA THR A 131 6.97 8.43 -13.26
C THR A 131 6.04 7.78 -14.28
N LEU A 132 6.59 7.21 -15.36
CA LEU A 132 5.81 6.51 -16.38
C LEU A 132 5.09 5.28 -15.79
N LEU A 133 5.78 4.50 -14.95
CA LEU A 133 5.17 3.38 -14.25
C LEU A 133 4.08 3.85 -13.26
N ALA A 134 4.28 4.98 -12.58
CA ALA A 134 3.31 5.52 -11.64
C ALA A 134 2.01 5.96 -12.32
N ILE A 135 2.11 6.65 -13.46
CA ILE A 135 0.95 7.07 -14.27
C ILE A 135 0.26 5.87 -14.93
N THR A 136 1.00 4.76 -15.13
CA THR A 136 0.53 3.48 -15.70
C THR A 136 -0.11 3.61 -17.09
N ASN A 137 -0.91 2.62 -17.49
CA ASN A 137 -1.57 2.52 -18.79
C ASN A 137 -2.98 3.13 -18.83
N GLY A 138 -3.51 3.55 -17.68
CA GLY A 138 -4.73 4.34 -17.54
C GLY A 138 -4.40 5.72 -16.99
N VAL A 139 -4.31 6.71 -17.87
CA VAL A 139 -3.96 8.08 -17.50
C VAL A 139 -5.18 8.77 -16.93
N LEU A 140 -5.06 9.24 -15.69
CA LEU A 140 -6.09 10.02 -15.02
C LEU A 140 -5.76 11.51 -15.05
N PHE A 141 -6.77 12.34 -15.26
CA PHE A 141 -6.70 13.78 -15.07
C PHE A 141 -8.04 14.27 -14.54
N HIS A 142 -8.01 15.03 -13.45
CA HIS A 142 -9.21 15.52 -12.78
C HIS A 142 -10.24 14.41 -12.49
N GLY A 143 -9.76 13.25 -12.03
CA GLY A 143 -10.60 12.13 -11.58
C GLY A 143 -11.18 11.30 -12.73
N GLU A 144 -11.02 11.76 -13.96
CA GLU A 144 -11.50 11.10 -15.16
C GLU A 144 -10.34 10.41 -15.88
N GLN A 145 -10.65 9.28 -16.52
CA GLN A 145 -9.69 8.58 -17.34
C GLN A 145 -9.64 9.20 -18.74
N VAL A 146 -8.56 9.93 -19.03
CA VAL A 146 -8.39 10.67 -20.28
C VAL A 146 -7.71 9.87 -21.38
N LEU A 147 -6.94 8.84 -21.02
CA LEU A 147 -6.28 7.95 -21.96
C LEU A 147 -6.19 6.53 -21.39
N PHE A 148 -6.41 5.54 -22.24
CA PHE A 148 -6.18 4.13 -21.91
C PHE A 148 -5.34 3.47 -23.00
N VAL A 149 -4.24 2.86 -22.59
CA VAL A 149 -3.42 2.00 -23.45
C VAL A 149 -3.63 0.56 -22.99
N PRO A 150 -4.29 -0.31 -23.78
CA PRO A 150 -4.45 -1.70 -23.41
C PRO A 150 -3.07 -2.38 -23.41
N LEU A 151 -2.74 -3.06 -22.31
CA LEU A 151 -1.52 -3.84 -22.19
C LEU A 151 -1.82 -5.34 -22.41
N PRO A 152 -0.91 -6.10 -23.05
CA PRO A 152 -1.03 -7.55 -23.12
C PRO A 152 -1.10 -8.17 -21.72
N ARG A 153 -1.86 -9.27 -21.59
CA ARG A 153 -2.07 -9.94 -20.29
C ARG A 153 -0.75 -10.31 -19.59
N ALA A 154 0.24 -10.77 -20.34
CA ALA A 154 1.57 -11.10 -19.81
C ALA A 154 2.27 -9.89 -19.15
N VAL A 155 2.08 -8.69 -19.70
CA VAL A 155 2.64 -7.45 -19.14
C VAL A 155 1.89 -7.05 -17.88
N ILE A 156 0.56 -7.17 -17.88
CA ILE A 156 -0.27 -6.92 -16.70
C ILE A 156 0.15 -7.86 -15.56
N ASP A 157 0.26 -9.16 -15.84
CA ASP A 157 0.62 -10.15 -14.83
C ASP A 157 2.04 -9.95 -14.28
N LEU A 158 2.99 -9.54 -15.14
CA LEU A 158 4.34 -9.19 -14.70
C LEU A 158 4.37 -7.94 -13.79
N LEU A 159 3.59 -6.92 -14.14
CA LEU A 159 3.55 -5.64 -13.42
C LEU A 159 2.57 -5.65 -12.23
N ASP A 160 1.74 -6.69 -12.07
CA ASP A 160 0.77 -6.80 -10.97
C ASP A 160 1.45 -6.81 -9.59
N VAL A 161 2.74 -7.19 -9.53
CA VAL A 161 3.57 -7.07 -8.32
C VAL A 161 3.60 -5.62 -7.82
N VAL A 162 3.65 -4.64 -8.73
CA VAL A 162 3.58 -3.19 -8.44
C VAL A 162 2.19 -2.61 -8.68
N ARG A 163 1.14 -3.36 -8.34
CA ARG A 163 -0.28 -2.95 -8.44
C ARG A 163 -0.57 -1.52 -7.95
N ALA A 164 0.03 -1.14 -6.83
CA ALA A 164 -0.02 0.22 -6.28
C ALA A 164 1.02 1.13 -6.96
N SER A 165 0.93 1.24 -8.29
CA SER A 165 1.98 1.84 -9.12
C SER A 165 2.20 3.32 -8.81
N GLY A 166 1.15 4.05 -8.38
CA GLY A 166 1.24 5.46 -8.01
C GLY A 166 2.32 5.78 -6.96
N ARG A 167 2.64 4.82 -6.05
CA ARG A 167 3.72 4.98 -5.06
C ARG A 167 5.11 5.11 -5.66
N LEU A 168 5.31 4.63 -6.89
CA LEU A 168 6.60 4.70 -7.59
C LEU A 168 7.04 6.15 -7.84
N PHE A 169 6.13 7.11 -7.79
CA PHE A 169 6.47 8.52 -7.90
C PHE A 169 7.03 9.15 -6.61
N TRP A 170 6.84 8.53 -5.42
CA TRP A 170 7.29 9.13 -4.15
C TRP A 170 8.77 9.54 -4.12
N PRO A 171 9.74 8.74 -4.62
CA PRO A 171 11.13 9.17 -4.69
C PRO A 171 11.33 10.44 -5.53
N VAL A 172 10.55 10.59 -6.61
CA VAL A 172 10.56 11.77 -7.47
C VAL A 172 9.97 12.97 -6.73
N ALA A 173 8.80 12.80 -6.08
CA ALA A 173 8.16 13.83 -5.28
C ALA A 173 9.07 14.33 -4.15
N TYR A 174 9.68 13.43 -3.37
CA TYR A 174 10.59 13.80 -2.29
C TYR A 174 11.83 14.53 -2.81
N THR A 175 12.37 14.11 -3.96
CA THR A 175 13.49 14.83 -4.59
C THR A 175 13.07 16.23 -5.04
N LEU A 176 11.89 16.37 -5.65
CA LEU A 176 11.33 17.66 -6.06
C LEU A 176 11.19 18.61 -4.86
N ILE A 177 10.59 18.12 -3.77
CA ILE A 177 10.41 18.88 -2.51
C ILE A 177 11.77 19.32 -1.96
N TYR A 178 12.71 18.38 -1.84
CA TYR A 178 14.03 18.66 -1.31
C TYR A 178 14.77 19.72 -2.13
N VAL A 179 14.75 19.59 -3.46
CA VAL A 179 15.35 20.56 -4.39
C VAL A 179 14.67 21.93 -4.26
N ALA A 180 13.34 21.98 -4.16
CA ALA A 180 12.61 23.24 -4.00
C ALA A 180 13.01 23.98 -2.70
N ILE A 181 13.12 23.27 -1.58
CA ILE A 181 13.57 23.83 -0.30
C ILE A 181 15.02 24.34 -0.39
N LEU A 182 15.92 23.55 -0.98
CA LEU A 182 17.32 23.96 -1.13
C LEU A 182 17.47 25.20 -2.02
N LEU A 183 16.69 25.29 -3.10
CA LEU A 183 16.68 26.46 -3.97
C LEU A 183 16.11 27.69 -3.25
N ALA A 184 15.03 27.53 -2.49
CA ALA A 184 14.49 28.60 -1.65
C ALA A 184 15.51 29.10 -0.61
N TYR A 185 16.33 28.20 -0.04
CA TYR A 185 17.36 28.55 0.93
C TYR A 185 18.50 29.41 0.35
N ARG A 186 18.66 29.44 -0.98
CA ARG A 186 19.66 30.30 -1.63
C ARG A 186 19.22 31.73 -1.85
N LEU A 187 17.93 32.03 -1.66
CA LEU A 187 17.38 33.36 -1.87
C LEU A 187 17.68 34.26 -0.68
N GLU A 188 17.81 35.56 -0.93
CA GLU A 188 18.12 36.56 0.10
C GLU A 188 17.09 36.53 1.24
N ARG A 189 15.80 36.45 0.89
CA ARG A 189 14.67 36.40 1.84
C ARG A 189 14.26 34.97 2.22
N ARG A 190 15.21 34.02 2.27
CA ARG A 190 14.95 32.59 2.53
C ARG A 190 14.06 32.34 3.75
N THR A 191 14.33 32.99 4.88
CA THR A 191 13.61 32.75 6.13
C THR A 191 12.15 33.17 6.00
N LEU A 192 11.89 34.34 5.41
CA LEU A 192 10.53 34.82 5.16
C LEU A 192 9.80 33.92 4.19
N LEU A 193 10.46 33.49 3.10
CA LEU A 193 9.86 32.59 2.11
C LEU A 193 9.50 31.23 2.72
N LEU A 194 10.42 30.62 3.48
CA LEU A 194 10.18 29.34 4.13
C LEU A 194 9.10 29.46 5.23
N ALA A 195 9.08 30.56 5.99
CA ALA A 195 8.03 30.81 6.97
C ALA A 195 6.66 30.99 6.29
N ALA A 196 6.58 31.78 5.22
CA ALA A 196 5.36 31.97 4.45
C ALA A 196 4.87 30.65 3.83
N ALA A 197 5.77 29.86 3.24
CA ALA A 197 5.45 28.54 2.72
C ALA A 197 4.93 27.61 3.81
N LEU A 198 5.55 27.60 5.00
CA LEU A 198 5.09 26.80 6.13
C LEU A 198 3.69 27.20 6.59
N VAL A 199 3.42 28.50 6.77
CA VAL A 199 2.09 29.00 7.15
C VAL A 199 1.05 28.61 6.10
N LEU A 200 1.37 28.81 4.82
CA LEU A 200 0.49 28.44 3.72
C LEU A 200 0.24 26.92 3.67
N GLN A 201 1.27 26.11 3.91
CA GLN A 201 1.15 24.64 3.99
C GLN A 201 0.23 24.21 5.12
N ILE A 202 0.39 24.78 6.31
CA ILE A 202 -0.45 24.45 7.48
C ILE A 202 -1.90 24.84 7.22
N ALA A 203 -2.14 26.06 6.72
CA ALA A 203 -3.48 26.52 6.39
C ALA A 203 -4.16 25.59 5.37
N ASP A 204 -3.43 25.23 4.32
CA ASP A 204 -3.93 24.36 3.26
C ASP A 204 -4.26 22.94 3.72
N MET A 205 -3.39 22.34 4.54
CA MET A 205 -3.54 20.96 5.00
C MET A 205 -4.43 20.81 6.26
N THR A 206 -4.90 21.91 6.83
CA THR A 206 -5.76 21.88 8.03
C THR A 206 -7.01 20.99 7.85
N PRO A 207 -7.74 21.05 6.72
CA PRO A 207 -8.87 20.16 6.45
C PRO A 207 -8.48 18.67 6.42
N MET A 208 -7.37 18.32 5.75
CA MET A 208 -6.85 16.94 5.75
C MET A 208 -6.50 16.46 7.18
N LEU A 209 -5.82 17.29 7.96
CA LEU A 209 -5.46 16.96 9.34
C LEU A 209 -6.71 16.72 10.21
N ALA A 210 -7.77 17.50 10.01
CA ALA A 210 -9.05 17.30 10.68
C ALA A 210 -9.72 15.98 10.25
N ALA A 211 -9.74 15.68 8.94
CA ALA A 211 -10.27 14.43 8.41
C ALA A 211 -9.54 13.21 8.99
N LEU A 212 -8.20 13.24 9.00
CA LEU A 212 -7.37 12.17 9.56
C LEU A 212 -7.61 11.95 11.06
N ARG A 213 -7.76 13.02 11.85
CA ARG A 213 -8.12 12.91 13.29
C ARG A 213 -9.49 12.27 13.48
N GLY A 214 -10.46 12.59 12.62
CA GLY A 214 -11.77 11.95 12.64
C GLY A 214 -11.72 10.44 12.38
N LEU A 215 -10.86 10.01 11.44
CA LEU A 215 -10.65 8.59 11.14
C LEU A 215 -9.99 7.85 12.30
N THR A 216 -8.99 8.45 12.95
CA THR A 216 -8.25 7.81 14.05
C THR A 216 -8.94 7.93 15.41
N ALA A 217 -9.96 8.79 15.56
CA ALA A 217 -10.73 8.90 16.80
C ALA A 217 -11.35 7.56 17.24
N ARG A 218 -11.67 6.68 16.28
CA ARG A 218 -12.16 5.31 16.55
C ARG A 218 -11.13 4.41 17.25
N ALA A 219 -9.83 4.67 17.07
CA ALA A 219 -8.77 3.94 17.77
C ALA A 219 -8.76 4.20 19.28
N SER A 220 -9.46 5.25 19.75
CA SER A 220 -9.62 5.56 21.18
C SER A 220 -10.82 4.86 21.83
N GLN A 221 -11.60 4.07 21.07
CA GLN A 221 -12.75 3.37 21.64
C GLN A 221 -12.29 2.15 22.47
N PRO A 222 -12.79 1.99 23.71
CA PRO A 222 -12.47 0.83 24.54
C PRO A 222 -13.14 -0.44 23.99
N GLY A 223 -12.41 -1.55 24.03
CA GLY A 223 -12.88 -2.88 23.61
C GLY A 223 -12.13 -3.43 22.39
N THR A 224 -11.40 -4.52 22.59
CA THR A 224 -10.65 -5.22 21.54
C THR A 224 -11.56 -5.83 20.48
N TYR A 225 -12.76 -6.28 20.87
CA TYR A 225 -13.72 -6.95 20.00
C TYR A 225 -15.02 -6.16 19.94
N GLN A 226 -15.45 -5.81 18.73
CA GLN A 226 -16.69 -5.08 18.50
C GLN A 226 -17.75 -5.92 17.81
N LEU A 227 -17.35 -6.90 16.98
CA LEU A 227 -18.24 -7.84 16.30
C LEU A 227 -18.34 -9.17 17.05
N THR A 228 -17.24 -9.62 17.66
CA THR A 228 -17.13 -10.91 18.37
C THR A 228 -17.03 -10.67 19.88
N ARG A 229 -18.07 -10.09 20.48
CA ARG A 229 -18.04 -9.64 21.89
C ARG A 229 -18.17 -10.79 22.89
N ASP A 230 -18.88 -11.85 22.53
CA ASP A 230 -19.16 -12.96 23.44
C ASP A 230 -17.87 -13.77 23.72
N PRO A 231 -17.47 -13.96 24.99
CA PRO A 231 -16.25 -14.69 25.33
C PRO A 231 -16.28 -16.17 24.93
N ARG A 232 -17.43 -16.74 24.59
CA ARG A 232 -17.52 -18.11 24.05
C ARG A 232 -16.75 -18.28 22.75
N TRP A 233 -16.46 -17.20 22.01
CA TRP A 233 -15.57 -17.25 20.85
C TRP A 233 -14.21 -17.85 21.18
N ASP A 234 -13.66 -17.57 22.36
CA ASP A 234 -12.35 -18.11 22.77
C ASP A 234 -12.38 -19.63 22.89
N GLN A 235 -13.45 -20.19 23.47
CA GLN A 235 -13.61 -21.63 23.62
C GLN A 235 -13.83 -22.32 22.26
N VAL A 236 -14.69 -21.74 21.42
CA VAL A 236 -14.99 -22.29 20.08
C VAL A 236 -13.72 -22.30 19.23
N ILE A 237 -12.97 -21.19 19.21
CA ILE A 237 -11.72 -21.08 18.46
C ILE A 237 -10.67 -22.03 19.05
N ALA A 238 -10.48 -22.04 20.37
CA ALA A 238 -9.49 -22.89 21.02
C ALA A 238 -9.76 -24.40 20.82
N SER A 239 -10.98 -24.81 20.51
CA SER A 239 -11.30 -26.21 20.21
C SER A 239 -10.93 -26.64 18.78
N ALA A 240 -10.70 -25.70 17.86
CA ALA A 240 -10.50 -25.98 16.45
C ALA A 240 -9.03 -26.26 16.09
N SER A 241 -8.79 -27.10 15.08
CA SER A 241 -7.47 -27.28 14.48
C SER A 241 -7.05 -26.09 13.62
N ALA A 242 -8.01 -25.46 12.95
CA ALA A 242 -7.85 -24.27 12.12
C ALA A 242 -9.19 -23.54 11.94
N ILE A 243 -9.14 -22.27 11.55
CA ILE A 243 -10.31 -21.44 11.25
C ILE A 243 -10.43 -21.21 9.75
N GLU A 244 -11.63 -21.39 9.21
CA GLU A 244 -11.94 -21.22 7.79
C GLU A 244 -13.11 -20.25 7.60
N MET A 245 -12.90 -19.20 6.81
CA MET A 245 -13.92 -18.20 6.49
C MET A 245 -14.64 -18.61 5.19
N GLN A 246 -15.97 -18.51 5.16
CA GLN A 246 -16.78 -18.88 3.99
C GLN A 246 -17.67 -17.71 3.52
N PRO A 247 -17.61 -17.34 2.22
CA PRO A 247 -16.57 -17.76 1.26
C PRO A 247 -15.18 -17.22 1.67
N PRO A 248 -14.07 -17.76 1.13
CA PRO A 248 -12.71 -17.34 1.47
C PRO A 248 -12.34 -16.00 0.82
N ASP A 249 -13.02 -14.94 1.24
CA ASP A 249 -12.88 -13.58 0.75
C ASP A 249 -12.66 -12.65 1.95
N PRO A 250 -11.45 -12.09 2.14
CA PRO A 250 -11.17 -11.26 3.30
C PRO A 250 -11.87 -9.89 3.21
N PHE A 251 -12.27 -9.47 2.01
CA PHE A 251 -12.85 -8.15 1.78
C PHE A 251 -14.36 -8.10 2.06
N ARG A 252 -15.02 -9.25 2.28
CA ARG A 252 -16.44 -9.28 2.66
C ARG A 252 -16.71 -8.61 4.00
N ASN A 253 -15.85 -8.86 4.97
CA ASN A 253 -15.89 -8.19 6.26
C ASN A 253 -14.50 -8.25 6.89
N LEU A 254 -13.66 -7.29 6.53
CA LEU A 254 -12.26 -7.21 6.98
C LEU A 254 -12.15 -7.18 8.51
N LYS A 255 -13.06 -6.46 9.18
CA LYS A 255 -13.08 -6.37 10.63
C LYS A 255 -13.37 -7.71 11.31
N LEU A 256 -14.29 -8.50 10.75
CA LEU A 256 -14.63 -9.81 11.31
C LEU A 256 -13.43 -10.78 11.19
N ILE A 257 -12.79 -10.84 10.02
CA ILE A 257 -11.62 -11.72 9.83
C ILE A 257 -10.45 -11.28 10.71
N GLU A 258 -10.26 -9.97 10.94
CA GLU A 258 -9.25 -9.43 11.86
C GLU A 258 -9.54 -9.79 13.32
N GLU A 259 -10.77 -9.62 13.81
CA GLU A 259 -11.13 -9.97 15.20
C GLU A 259 -11.01 -11.48 15.45
N ILE A 260 -11.48 -12.30 14.52
CA ILE A 260 -11.32 -13.76 14.57
C ILE A 260 -9.85 -14.14 14.49
N GLY A 261 -9.08 -13.52 13.58
CA GLY A 261 -7.65 -13.77 13.42
C GLY A 261 -6.84 -13.42 14.65
N TRP A 262 -7.21 -12.33 15.34
CA TRP A 262 -6.61 -11.96 16.61
C TRP A 262 -6.87 -13.02 17.69
N ARG A 263 -8.11 -13.50 17.83
CA ARG A 263 -8.46 -14.60 18.76
C ARG A 263 -7.76 -15.91 18.38
N ALA A 264 -7.75 -16.24 17.10
CA ALA A 264 -7.08 -17.42 16.57
C ALA A 264 -5.58 -17.40 16.87
N MET A 265 -4.91 -16.25 16.66
CA MET A 265 -3.51 -16.07 17.01
C MET A 265 -3.27 -16.28 18.52
N LEU A 266 -4.08 -15.68 19.39
CA LEU A 266 -3.97 -15.85 20.85
C LEU A 266 -4.19 -17.30 21.29
N ALA A 267 -5.09 -18.02 20.61
CA ALA A 267 -5.36 -19.43 20.84
C ALA A 267 -4.42 -20.37 20.08
N CYS A 268 -3.38 -19.84 19.41
CA CYS A 268 -2.44 -20.61 18.60
C CYS A 268 -3.10 -21.47 17.50
N ARG A 269 -4.16 -20.95 16.89
CA ARG A 269 -4.93 -21.62 15.84
C ARG A 269 -4.66 -20.98 14.48
N PRO A 270 -4.19 -21.74 13.48
CA PRO A 270 -3.95 -21.20 12.15
C PRO A 270 -5.27 -20.83 11.47
N MET A 271 -5.25 -19.73 10.72
CA MET A 271 -6.29 -19.42 9.75
C MET A 271 -5.95 -20.05 8.40
N ARG A 272 -6.95 -20.65 7.74
CA ARG A 272 -6.80 -21.22 6.40
C ARG A 272 -6.67 -20.15 5.32
N HIS A 273 -7.22 -18.97 5.60
CA HIS A 273 -7.29 -17.82 4.71
C HIS A 273 -7.26 -16.53 5.55
N MET A 274 -6.55 -15.51 5.06
CA MET A 274 -6.31 -14.22 5.72
C MET A 274 -6.18 -13.12 4.66
N TYR A 275 -6.29 -11.86 5.08
CA TYR A 275 -5.89 -10.74 4.24
C TYR A 275 -4.36 -10.68 4.15
N VAL A 276 -3.82 -11.08 3.00
CA VAL A 276 -2.38 -11.05 2.70
C VAL A 276 -2.11 -10.23 1.46
N SER A 277 -0.94 -9.58 1.40
CA SER A 277 -0.56 -8.73 0.26
C SER A 277 -0.51 -9.49 -1.08
N ARG A 278 -0.16 -10.78 -1.03
CA ARG A 278 -0.05 -11.69 -2.17
C ARG A 278 -0.41 -13.11 -1.74
N VAL A 279 -1.18 -13.81 -2.57
CA VAL A 279 -1.54 -15.22 -2.36
C VAL A 279 -0.66 -16.08 -3.27
N PRO A 280 0.19 -16.95 -2.72
CA PRO A 280 0.95 -17.91 -3.51
C PRO A 280 0.04 -18.88 -4.28
N GLN A 281 0.47 -19.37 -5.44
CA GLN A 281 -0.32 -20.29 -6.26
C GLN A 281 -0.73 -21.55 -5.48
N SER A 282 0.18 -22.14 -4.71
CA SER A 282 -0.13 -23.33 -3.89
C SER A 282 -1.20 -23.05 -2.84
N ALA A 283 -1.18 -21.86 -2.22
CA ALA A 283 -2.18 -21.44 -1.25
C ALA A 283 -3.54 -21.22 -1.91
N GLN A 284 -3.57 -20.61 -3.11
CA GLN A 284 -4.81 -20.42 -3.86
C GLN A 284 -5.45 -21.76 -4.24
N HIS A 285 -4.68 -22.70 -4.77
CA HIS A 285 -5.19 -24.04 -5.10
C HIS A 285 -5.79 -24.75 -3.89
N ARG A 286 -5.18 -24.61 -2.72
CA ARG A 286 -5.68 -25.14 -1.45
C ARG A 286 -6.99 -24.47 -1.03
N ILE A 287 -7.06 -23.13 -1.10
CA ILE A 287 -8.26 -22.35 -0.78
C ILE A 287 -9.43 -22.75 -1.68
N ASP A 288 -9.18 -22.89 -2.99
CA ASP A 288 -10.20 -23.30 -3.95
C ASP A 288 -10.68 -24.74 -3.69
N ALA A 289 -9.77 -25.63 -3.31
CA ALA A 289 -10.11 -27.01 -2.95
C ALA A 289 -10.96 -27.08 -1.67
N ASP A 290 -10.58 -26.32 -0.62
CA ASP A 290 -11.34 -26.20 0.62
C ASP A 290 -12.75 -25.64 0.33
N ARG A 291 -12.87 -24.59 -0.50
CA ARG A 291 -14.16 -24.03 -0.92
C ARG A 291 -15.03 -25.04 -1.66
N ARG A 292 -14.47 -25.80 -2.61
CA ARG A 292 -15.22 -26.85 -3.33
C ARG A 292 -15.68 -27.96 -2.39
N ALA A 293 -14.86 -28.34 -1.41
CA ALA A 293 -15.23 -29.35 -0.42
C ALA A 293 -16.39 -28.84 0.47
N PHE A 294 -16.27 -27.61 0.98
CA PHE A 294 -17.33 -26.97 1.76
C PHE A 294 -18.64 -26.92 1.00
N LEU A 295 -18.65 -26.43 -0.24
CA LEU A 295 -19.87 -26.37 -1.08
C LEU A 295 -20.49 -27.74 -1.34
N ALA A 296 -19.68 -28.80 -1.41
CA ALA A 296 -20.14 -30.18 -1.52
C ALA A 296 -20.61 -30.80 -0.19
N GLY A 297 -20.65 -30.03 0.90
CA GLY A 297 -21.02 -30.50 2.23
C GLY A 297 -19.95 -31.35 2.92
N ARG A 298 -18.72 -31.39 2.38
CA ARG A 298 -17.58 -32.13 2.94
C ARG A 298 -16.68 -31.17 3.71
N ILE A 299 -16.67 -31.29 5.02
CA ILE A 299 -15.85 -30.46 5.90
C ILE A 299 -14.91 -31.32 6.76
N ASP A 300 -13.79 -30.72 7.15
CA ASP A 300 -12.89 -31.29 8.14
C ASP A 300 -13.56 -31.17 9.54
N PRO A 301 -13.81 -32.29 10.24
CA PRO A 301 -14.54 -32.26 11.51
C PRO A 301 -13.76 -31.56 12.63
N THR A 302 -12.48 -31.28 12.43
CA THR A 302 -11.63 -30.59 13.42
C THR A 302 -11.59 -29.08 13.24
N ARG A 303 -12.13 -28.53 12.14
CA ARG A 303 -12.07 -27.10 11.84
C ARG A 303 -13.31 -26.33 12.31
N LEU A 304 -13.09 -25.05 12.58
CA LEU A 304 -14.15 -24.06 12.76
C LEU A 304 -14.41 -23.36 11.43
N TYR A 305 -15.67 -23.34 11.00
CA TYR A 305 -16.11 -22.60 9.80
C TYR A 305 -16.91 -21.38 10.22
N ILE A 306 -16.52 -20.19 9.76
CA ILE A 306 -17.23 -18.94 9.99
C ILE A 306 -17.88 -18.52 8.70
N LEU A 307 -19.18 -18.25 8.73
CA LEU A 307 -19.97 -17.89 7.57
C LEU A 307 -20.18 -16.39 7.58
N TYR A 308 -19.78 -15.72 6.50
CA TYR A 308 -20.14 -14.32 6.32
C TYR A 308 -21.66 -14.16 6.20
N GLN A 309 -22.16 -12.98 6.53
CA GLN A 309 -23.58 -12.67 6.37
C GLN A 309 -24.00 -12.90 4.91
N GLY A 310 -25.08 -13.66 4.71
CA GLY A 310 -25.60 -14.04 3.40
C GLY A 310 -24.95 -15.30 2.79
N GLU A 311 -23.90 -15.87 3.39
CA GLU A 311 -23.39 -17.18 2.99
C GLU A 311 -24.28 -18.29 3.57
N THR A 312 -24.82 -19.13 2.71
CA THR A 312 -25.69 -20.25 3.10
C THR A 312 -24.87 -21.52 3.24
N ALA A 313 -24.96 -22.17 4.41
CA ALA A 313 -24.36 -23.49 4.58
C ALA A 313 -25.06 -24.52 3.67
N PRO A 314 -24.33 -25.48 3.06
CA PRO A 314 -24.94 -26.61 2.37
C PRO A 314 -25.97 -27.33 3.24
N ALA A 315 -27.01 -27.89 2.64
CA ALA A 315 -28.12 -28.52 3.36
C ALA A 315 -27.67 -29.57 4.40
N ALA A 316 -26.64 -30.36 4.06
CA ALA A 316 -26.05 -31.36 4.97
C ALA A 316 -25.42 -30.76 6.23
N LEU A 317 -25.01 -29.49 6.19
CA LEU A 317 -24.35 -28.78 7.28
C LEU A 317 -25.30 -27.84 8.04
N ALA A 318 -26.49 -27.55 7.50
CA ALA A 318 -27.46 -26.64 8.10
C ALA A 318 -27.80 -26.97 9.58
N PRO A 319 -27.98 -28.24 9.98
CA PRO A 319 -28.25 -28.59 11.40
C PRO A 319 -27.09 -28.26 12.35
N ARG A 320 -25.87 -28.12 11.83
CA ARG A 320 -24.67 -27.82 12.62
C ARG A 320 -24.40 -26.32 12.74
N VAL A 321 -25.09 -25.47 11.99
CA VAL A 321 -24.93 -24.02 12.09
C VAL A 321 -25.35 -23.55 13.47
N ARG A 322 -24.53 -22.70 14.07
CA ARG A 322 -24.76 -22.02 15.33
C ARG A 322 -24.59 -20.52 15.11
N MET A 323 -25.12 -19.72 16.02
CA MET A 323 -24.98 -18.27 15.98
C MET A 323 -24.39 -17.76 17.29
N LEU A 324 -23.46 -16.82 17.17
CA LEU A 324 -22.87 -16.08 18.27
C LEU A 324 -22.63 -14.65 17.80
N ASP A 325 -23.07 -13.65 18.57
CA ASP A 325 -23.03 -12.22 18.17
C ASP A 325 -23.62 -11.92 16.78
N GLY A 326 -24.64 -12.69 16.36
CA GLY A 326 -25.23 -12.54 15.03
C GLY A 326 -24.37 -13.10 13.88
N ILE A 327 -23.24 -13.73 14.19
CA ILE A 327 -22.34 -14.38 13.23
C ILE A 327 -22.64 -15.88 13.21
N ALA A 328 -22.90 -16.41 12.01
CA ALA A 328 -23.12 -17.83 11.80
C ALA A 328 -21.79 -18.59 11.72
N PHE A 329 -21.71 -19.75 12.36
CA PHE A 329 -20.53 -20.60 12.33
C PHE A 329 -20.90 -22.08 12.45
N ILE A 330 -20.00 -22.97 12.04
CA ILE A 330 -20.10 -24.41 12.25
C ILE A 330 -18.94 -24.81 13.17
N PRO A 331 -19.21 -25.22 14.43
CA PRO A 331 -18.17 -25.62 15.36
C PRO A 331 -17.51 -26.93 14.91
N PRO A 332 -16.25 -27.17 15.33
CA PRO A 332 -15.63 -28.48 15.14
C PRO A 332 -16.45 -29.57 15.83
N ALA A 333 -16.60 -30.71 15.17
CA ALA A 333 -17.22 -31.90 15.77
C ALA A 333 -16.22 -32.65 16.67
N THR A 334 -14.92 -32.54 16.37
CA THR A 334 -13.84 -33.18 17.12
C THR A 334 -12.84 -32.12 17.55
N PRO A 335 -12.59 -31.93 18.86
CA PRO A 335 -11.58 -30.99 19.33
C PRO A 335 -10.17 -31.36 18.86
N ALA A 336 -9.31 -30.36 18.65
CA ALA A 336 -7.92 -30.58 18.26
C ALA A 336 -6.93 -29.90 19.21
N ALA A 337 -5.79 -30.55 19.46
CA ALA A 337 -4.68 -29.95 20.20
C ALA A 337 -4.04 -28.79 19.40
N PRO A 338 -3.41 -27.80 20.06
CA PRO A 338 -2.64 -26.75 19.37
C PRO A 338 -1.45 -27.34 18.59
N PRO A 339 -0.97 -26.64 17.54
CA PRO A 339 0.25 -27.02 16.84
C PRO A 339 1.42 -27.16 17.81
N THR A 340 2.30 -28.13 17.59
CA THR A 340 3.43 -28.48 18.49
C THR A 340 4.41 -27.34 18.74
N LEU A 341 4.48 -26.36 17.82
CA LEU A 341 5.33 -25.17 17.90
C LEU A 341 4.77 -24.06 18.82
N CYS A 342 3.53 -24.21 19.27
CA CYS A 342 2.91 -23.38 20.29
C CYS A 342 2.93 -24.15 21.62
N ARG A 343 4.02 -24.04 22.37
CA ARG A 343 4.09 -24.47 23.78
C ARG A 343 4.38 -23.28 24.67
#